data_AF-A0AAJ4ZPP8-F1
#
_entry.id   AF-A0AAJ4ZPP8-F1
#
_cell.length_a   1.000
_cell.length_b   1.000
_cell.length_c   1.000
_cell.angle_alpha   90.00
_cell.angle_beta   90.00
_cell.angle_gamma   90.00
#
_symmetry.space_group_name_H-M   'P 1'
#
loop_
_entity.id
_entity.type
_entity.pdbx_description
1 polymer ?
#
loop_
_entity_poly.entity_id
_entity_poly.type
_entity_poly.pdbx_seq_one_letter_code
_entity_poly.pdbx_strand_id
1 'polypeptide(L)'
;MTHRTLADLETSLFAADSTDTDVPHPDALARCRELAARYHALKRQQRPGSHPLRAYLLLDAWESNPLADAISDAWPEAATLRVAVPDDFYTGRENEAPCVVPLPDSALPDGATNSLEQELSRDALARLVMTAGGQAHQRLVRQGLGAVLFSADSAARLAQHLGMLGFQYPPEGRNAKVFRYQDPRVLQRVWPELTAAQQAMWLGPVEGWWSLTQPWGPWALEEMVSTQDAVVSVPLWFEAELSREPDRGTEGAVLNRLMDAKQWRAAHSAPVGNRVWARFAENGVTPSEQPNANLMRQLLSIGTAHHLDGGNLEDFVWCSIRYREAPPSIDWDTPHWSRVLNQTLEALSADPEARFVSAFDACLNPGDETHGLHQPV
;
A
#
# COMPACT_ATOMS: atom_id res chain seq x y z
N MET A 1 -19.61 -14.31 -19.82
CA MET A 1 -19.85 -15.32 -18.75
C MET A 1 -18.91 -14.98 -17.63
N THR A 2 -19.37 -14.04 -16.81
CA THR A 2 -18.61 -13.06 -16.03
C THR A 2 -19.43 -12.83 -14.76
N HIS A 3 -18.77 -12.55 -13.62
CA HIS A 3 -19.34 -12.29 -12.28
C HIS A 3 -19.41 -13.43 -11.25
N ARG A 4 -18.45 -14.37 -11.20
CA ARG A 4 -18.37 -15.30 -10.05
C ARG A 4 -17.06 -15.33 -9.27
N THR A 5 -15.97 -14.79 -9.80
CA THR A 5 -14.64 -15.07 -9.22
C THR A 5 -14.26 -14.26 -7.98
N LEU A 6 -14.79 -13.05 -7.76
CA LEU A 6 -14.39 -12.22 -6.59
C LEU A 6 -15.08 -12.62 -5.28
N ALA A 7 -16.39 -12.88 -5.31
CA ALA A 7 -17.13 -13.30 -4.12
C ALA A 7 -16.79 -14.75 -3.70
N ASP A 8 -16.50 -15.62 -4.67
CA ASP A 8 -16.10 -17.01 -4.41
C ASP A 8 -14.66 -17.09 -3.85
N LEU A 9 -13.80 -16.11 -4.17
CA LEU A 9 -12.47 -15.93 -3.55
C LEU A 9 -12.58 -15.46 -2.10
N GLU A 10 -13.43 -14.46 -1.82
CA GLU A 10 -13.69 -14.02 -0.44
C GLU A 10 -14.26 -15.16 0.41
N THR A 11 -15.22 -15.92 -0.11
CA THR A 11 -15.89 -16.99 0.66
C THR A 11 -14.96 -18.19 0.92
N SER A 12 -14.08 -18.53 -0.03
CA SER A 12 -13.10 -19.62 0.15
C SER A 12 -11.92 -19.23 1.06
N LEU A 13 -11.61 -17.94 1.21
CA LEU A 13 -10.53 -17.44 2.09
C LEU A 13 -10.88 -17.51 3.58
N PHE A 14 -12.17 -17.53 3.94
CA PHE A 14 -12.65 -17.51 5.33
C PHE A 14 -13.09 -18.87 5.88
N ALA A 15 -13.07 -19.94 5.08
CA ALA A 15 -13.30 -21.30 5.57
C ALA A 15 -12.00 -21.88 6.15
N ALA A 16 -11.60 -21.39 7.33
CA ALA A 16 -10.45 -21.91 8.05
C ALA A 16 -10.81 -23.26 8.72
N ASP A 17 -10.30 -24.36 8.15
CA ASP A 17 -10.12 -25.59 8.92
C ASP A 17 -9.04 -25.32 9.98
N SER A 18 -9.45 -25.36 11.24
CA SER A 18 -8.57 -25.19 12.39
C SER A 18 -7.68 -26.42 12.55
N THR A 19 -6.49 -26.39 11.96
CA THR A 19 -5.41 -27.30 12.35
C THR A 19 -4.28 -26.51 13.00
N ASP A 20 -4.41 -26.39 14.32
CA ASP A 20 -3.36 -26.46 15.33
C ASP A 20 -1.92 -26.14 14.86
N THR A 21 -1.57 -24.85 14.89
CA THR A 21 -0.18 -24.40 15.06
C THR A 21 -0.18 -23.35 16.17
N ASP A 22 -0.25 -23.82 17.42
CA ASP A 22 -0.33 -22.98 18.62
C ASP A 22 0.89 -22.03 18.79
N VAL A 23 2.00 -22.34 18.12
CA VAL A 23 3.26 -21.57 18.16
C VAL A 23 3.41 -20.67 16.92
N PRO A 24 3.57 -19.35 17.07
CA PRO A 24 3.81 -18.44 15.95
C PRO A 24 5.08 -18.78 15.16
N HIS A 25 5.07 -18.48 13.85
CA HIS A 25 6.20 -18.73 12.97
C HIS A 25 7.49 -18.06 13.50
N PRO A 26 8.65 -18.76 13.53
CA PRO A 26 9.90 -18.22 14.08
C PRO A 26 10.33 -16.87 13.48
N ASP A 27 10.08 -16.68 12.20
CA ASP A 27 10.42 -15.43 11.51
C ASP A 27 9.54 -14.26 11.96
N ALA A 28 8.26 -14.50 12.26
CA ALA A 28 7.37 -13.48 12.83
C ALA A 28 7.86 -13.03 14.21
N LEU A 29 8.31 -13.99 15.02
CA LEU A 29 8.91 -13.71 16.32
C LEU A 29 10.24 -12.94 16.19
N ALA A 30 11.01 -13.20 15.13
CA ALA A 30 12.21 -12.41 14.84
C ALA A 30 11.86 -10.96 14.47
N ARG A 31 10.79 -10.75 13.69
CA ARG A 31 10.29 -9.40 13.35
C ARG A 31 9.74 -8.63 14.54
N CYS A 32 9.08 -9.32 15.46
CA CYS A 32 8.64 -8.69 16.73
C CYS A 32 9.84 -8.27 17.58
N ARG A 33 10.91 -9.08 17.62
CA ARG A 33 12.16 -8.75 18.32
C ARG A 33 12.88 -7.55 17.70
N GLU A 34 12.93 -7.47 16.38
CA GLU A 34 13.47 -6.31 15.66
C GLU A 34 12.73 -5.02 16.02
N LEU A 35 11.40 -5.06 15.96
CA LEU A 35 10.53 -3.93 16.31
C LEU A 35 10.71 -3.51 17.77
N ALA A 36 10.75 -4.46 18.71
CA ALA A 36 10.98 -4.20 20.13
C ALA A 36 12.37 -3.59 20.38
N ALA A 37 13.41 -4.10 19.73
CA ALA A 37 14.76 -3.56 19.85
C ALA A 37 14.84 -2.10 19.40
N ARG A 38 14.13 -1.73 18.32
CA ARG A 38 14.04 -0.33 17.90
C ARG A 38 13.28 0.53 18.90
N TYR A 39 12.11 0.08 19.34
CA TYR A 39 11.30 0.80 20.34
C TYR A 39 12.13 1.16 21.59
N HIS A 40 12.88 0.20 22.13
CA HIS A 40 13.76 0.45 23.29
C HIS A 40 15.00 1.26 22.96
N ALA A 41 15.51 1.22 21.73
CA ALA A 41 16.58 2.11 21.29
C ALA A 41 16.12 3.58 21.24
N LEU A 42 14.90 3.85 20.77
CA LEU A 42 14.30 5.19 20.78
C LEU A 42 13.99 5.65 22.20
N LYS A 43 13.40 4.77 23.03
CA LYS A 43 13.10 5.06 24.45
C LYS A 43 14.35 5.49 25.23
N ARG A 44 15.50 4.86 24.98
CA ARG A 44 16.80 5.23 25.59
C ARG A 44 17.35 6.58 25.11
N GLN A 45 16.94 7.06 23.94
CA GLN A 45 17.36 8.34 23.37
C GLN A 45 16.46 9.50 23.79
N GLN A 46 15.33 9.22 24.46
CA GLN A 46 14.41 10.25 24.93
C GLN A 46 15.08 11.19 25.94
N ARG A 47 14.76 12.47 25.81
CA ARG A 47 15.30 13.50 26.72
C ARG A 47 14.71 13.33 28.12
N PRO A 48 15.50 13.55 29.18
CA PRO A 48 14.97 13.58 30.53
C PRO A 48 13.78 14.55 30.64
N GLY A 49 12.63 14.07 31.13
CA GLY A 49 11.42 14.86 31.31
C GLY A 49 10.46 14.91 30.12
N SER A 50 10.73 14.21 29.01
CA SER A 50 9.73 14.01 27.95
C SER A 50 8.62 13.04 28.38
N HIS A 51 7.48 13.11 27.70
CA HIS A 51 6.45 12.07 27.82
C HIS A 51 7.02 10.71 27.40
N PRO A 52 6.60 9.61 28.06
CA PRO A 52 7.13 8.28 27.74
C PRO A 52 6.74 7.89 26.32
N LEU A 53 7.69 7.35 25.56
CA LEU A 53 7.43 6.72 24.27
C LEU A 53 6.41 5.59 24.46
N ARG A 54 5.45 5.49 23.54
CA ARG A 54 4.45 4.42 23.47
C ARG A 54 4.39 3.87 22.06
N ALA A 55 3.96 2.61 21.94
CA ALA A 55 3.68 1.97 20.67
C ALA A 55 2.18 1.94 20.38
N TYR A 56 1.81 2.08 19.12
CA TYR A 56 0.44 2.06 18.64
C TYR A 56 0.33 1.25 17.35
N LEU A 57 -0.78 0.57 17.14
CA LEU A 57 -1.15 -0.02 15.86
C LEU A 57 -2.02 0.98 15.09
N LEU A 58 -1.69 1.24 13.84
CA LEU A 58 -2.54 1.93 12.88
C LEU A 58 -3.24 0.88 12.01
N LEU A 59 -4.57 0.85 12.08
CA LEU A 59 -5.41 -0.03 11.28
C LEU A 59 -6.17 0.77 10.22
N ASP A 60 -6.42 0.18 9.04
CA ASP A 60 -7.17 0.85 7.96
C ASP A 60 -8.67 0.98 8.25
N ALA A 61 -9.22 0.09 9.08
CA ALA A 61 -10.52 0.20 9.73
C ALA A 61 -10.58 -0.74 10.93
N TRP A 62 -11.56 -0.53 11.81
CA TRP A 62 -11.90 -1.51 12.84
C TRP A 62 -12.91 -2.53 12.30
N GLU A 63 -13.94 -2.06 11.61
CA GLU A 63 -14.98 -2.89 11.01
C GLU A 63 -14.44 -3.71 9.83
N SER A 64 -14.84 -4.98 9.77
CA SER A 64 -14.43 -5.93 8.72
C SER A 64 -12.90 -6.09 8.59
N ASN A 65 -12.15 -5.81 9.66
CA ASN A 65 -10.71 -6.03 9.71
C ASN A 65 -10.41 -7.29 10.54
N PRO A 66 -9.89 -8.37 9.94
CA PRO A 66 -9.61 -9.62 10.66
C PRO A 66 -8.58 -9.43 11.79
N LEU A 67 -7.77 -8.37 11.75
CA LEU A 67 -6.83 -8.06 12.83
C LEU A 67 -7.53 -7.46 14.07
N ALA A 68 -8.68 -6.82 13.90
CA ALA A 68 -9.41 -6.20 15.00
C ALA A 68 -9.97 -7.24 15.98
N ASP A 69 -10.45 -8.38 15.47
CA ASP A 69 -10.92 -9.49 16.29
C ASP A 69 -9.76 -10.09 17.11
N ALA A 70 -8.64 -10.38 16.45
CA ALA A 70 -7.44 -10.88 17.11
C ALA A 70 -6.87 -9.92 18.18
N ILE A 71 -6.96 -8.60 17.95
CA ILE A 71 -6.59 -7.58 18.94
C ILE A 71 -7.59 -7.58 20.11
N SER A 72 -8.88 -7.73 19.85
CA SER A 72 -9.92 -7.75 20.89
C SER A 72 -9.75 -8.95 21.82
N ASP A 73 -9.36 -10.10 21.27
CA ASP A 73 -9.10 -11.32 22.03
C ASP A 73 -7.80 -11.23 22.84
N ALA A 74 -6.71 -10.75 22.22
CA ALA A 74 -5.40 -10.67 22.86
C ALA A 74 -5.32 -9.54 23.90
N TRP A 75 -5.89 -8.39 23.59
CA TRP A 75 -5.74 -7.14 24.35
C TRP A 75 -7.08 -6.37 24.44
N PRO A 76 -8.07 -6.88 25.18
CA PRO A 76 -9.40 -6.26 25.26
C PRO A 76 -9.34 -4.82 25.77
N GLU A 77 -8.48 -4.52 26.74
CA GLU A 77 -8.29 -3.16 27.23
C GLU A 77 -7.77 -2.22 26.13
N ALA A 78 -6.78 -2.65 25.35
CA ALA A 78 -6.27 -1.88 24.21
C ALA A 78 -7.35 -1.62 23.14
N ALA A 79 -8.15 -2.65 22.83
CA ALA A 79 -9.27 -2.53 21.90
C ALA A 79 -10.28 -1.47 22.34
N THR A 80 -10.61 -1.40 23.64
CA THR A 80 -11.53 -0.36 24.16
C THR A 80 -10.93 1.05 24.09
N LEU A 81 -9.60 1.16 24.21
CA LEU A 81 -8.86 2.43 24.18
C LEU A 81 -8.52 2.92 22.77
N ARG A 82 -8.90 2.17 21.72
CA ARG A 82 -8.69 2.59 20.33
C ARG A 82 -9.34 3.96 20.07
N VAL A 83 -8.73 4.73 19.18
CA VAL A 83 -9.23 6.04 18.75
C VAL A 83 -9.39 6.03 17.23
N ALA A 84 -10.61 6.23 16.75
CA ALA A 84 -10.88 6.44 15.33
C ALA A 84 -10.25 7.77 14.86
N VAL A 85 -9.72 7.78 13.65
CA VAL A 85 -9.23 8.99 13.01
C VAL A 85 -10.42 9.86 12.63
N PRO A 86 -10.44 11.14 13.06
CA PRO A 86 -11.56 12.03 12.77
C PRO A 86 -11.61 12.38 11.28
N ASP A 87 -12.74 12.08 10.65
CA ASP A 87 -13.03 12.41 9.25
C ASP A 87 -14.55 12.50 9.06
N ASP A 88 -15.03 13.63 8.54
CA ASP A 88 -16.46 13.92 8.34
C ASP A 88 -17.16 12.85 7.49
N PHE A 89 -16.44 12.19 6.56
CA PHE A 89 -16.96 11.11 5.72
C PHE A 89 -17.46 9.91 6.55
N TYR A 90 -16.85 9.67 7.71
CA TYR A 90 -17.17 8.55 8.61
C TYR A 90 -18.04 8.95 9.80
N THR A 91 -18.66 10.13 9.78
CA THR A 91 -19.56 10.57 10.86
C THR A 91 -20.68 9.53 11.08
N GLY A 92 -20.79 8.98 12.29
CA GLY A 92 -21.74 7.93 12.66
C GLY A 92 -21.36 6.53 12.17
N ARG A 93 -20.18 6.37 11.57
CA ARG A 93 -19.61 5.13 11.04
C ARG A 93 -18.13 5.03 11.42
N GLU A 94 -17.80 5.42 12.66
CA GLU A 94 -16.43 5.57 13.12
C GLU A 94 -15.63 4.27 13.10
N ASN A 95 -16.29 3.11 13.10
CA ASN A 95 -15.62 1.81 12.96
C ASN A 95 -15.10 1.55 11.53
N GLU A 96 -15.67 2.20 10.50
CA GLU A 96 -15.17 2.13 9.13
C GLU A 96 -13.93 3.00 8.90
N ALA A 97 -13.68 3.98 9.79
CA ALA A 97 -12.54 4.88 9.71
C ALA A 97 -11.23 4.20 10.13
N PRO A 98 -10.07 4.65 9.62
CA PRO A 98 -8.78 4.26 10.17
C PRO A 98 -8.73 4.52 11.67
N CYS A 99 -8.03 3.69 12.43
CA CYS A 99 -7.95 3.86 13.88
C CYS A 99 -6.56 3.58 14.44
N VAL A 100 -6.28 4.20 15.57
CA VAL A 100 -5.05 4.05 16.35
C VAL A 100 -5.37 3.25 17.60
N VAL A 101 -4.71 2.12 17.80
CA VAL A 101 -4.88 1.24 18.97
C VAL A 101 -3.61 1.29 19.81
N PRO A 102 -3.65 1.60 21.11
CA PRO A 102 -2.47 1.53 21.95
C PRO A 102 -1.98 0.09 22.08
N LEU A 103 -0.70 -0.15 21.83
CA LEU A 103 -0.10 -1.47 22.02
C LEU A 103 0.37 -1.59 23.48
N PRO A 104 0.04 -2.68 24.20
CA PRO A 104 0.50 -2.84 25.59
C PRO A 104 2.02 -3.01 25.65
N ASP A 105 2.65 -2.51 26.72
CA ASP A 105 4.10 -2.59 26.90
C ASP A 105 4.61 -4.04 26.92
N SER A 106 3.79 -5.01 27.33
CA SER A 106 4.11 -6.44 27.32
C SER A 106 4.26 -7.02 25.90
N ALA A 107 3.74 -6.38 24.85
CA ALA A 107 3.90 -6.83 23.47
C ALA A 107 5.29 -6.52 22.88
N LEU A 108 6.02 -5.55 23.46
CA LEU A 108 7.37 -5.17 23.03
C LEU A 108 8.36 -5.24 24.22
N PRO A 109 8.69 -6.45 24.72
CA PRO A 109 9.59 -6.62 25.86
C PRO A 109 11.01 -6.14 25.55
N ASP A 110 11.72 -5.63 26.58
CA ASP A 110 13.13 -5.24 26.47
C ASP A 110 14.02 -6.48 26.65
N GLY A 111 14.34 -7.15 25.54
CA GLY A 111 15.14 -8.38 25.54
C GLY A 111 14.29 -9.64 25.64
N ALA A 112 14.70 -10.58 26.51
CA ALA A 112 13.98 -11.84 26.70
C ALA A 112 12.65 -11.61 27.41
N THR A 113 11.65 -12.42 27.08
CA THR A 113 10.38 -12.46 27.80
C THR A 113 10.61 -13.05 29.18
N ASN A 114 10.24 -12.30 30.22
CA ASN A 114 10.47 -12.68 31.62
C ASN A 114 9.16 -13.02 32.35
N SER A 115 8.02 -12.93 31.67
CA SER A 115 6.70 -13.29 32.20
C SER A 115 5.84 -13.95 31.12
N LEU A 116 4.88 -14.78 31.55
CA LEU A 116 3.90 -15.41 30.67
C LEU A 116 3.09 -14.36 29.88
N GLU A 117 2.76 -13.22 30.49
CA GLU A 117 2.04 -12.13 29.83
C GLU A 117 2.83 -11.56 28.63
N GLN A 118 4.15 -11.39 28.78
CA GLN A 118 5.02 -10.92 27.69
C GLN A 118 5.14 -11.96 26.58
N GLU A 119 5.17 -13.25 26.92
CA GLU A 119 5.18 -14.33 25.93
C GLU A 119 3.89 -14.34 25.11
N LEU A 120 2.73 -14.36 25.78
CA LEU A 120 1.43 -14.36 25.13
C LEU A 120 1.22 -13.11 24.26
N SER A 121 1.64 -11.94 24.74
CA SER A 121 1.52 -10.69 23.98
C SER A 121 2.45 -10.66 22.77
N ARG A 122 3.69 -11.12 22.90
CA ARG A 122 4.60 -11.23 21.75
C ARG A 122 4.06 -12.22 20.71
N ASP A 123 3.48 -13.32 21.16
CA ASP A 123 2.94 -14.35 20.28
C ASP A 123 1.68 -13.86 19.54
N ALA A 124 0.82 -13.10 20.22
CA ALA A 124 -0.30 -12.41 19.61
C ALA A 124 0.16 -11.40 18.54
N LEU A 125 1.17 -10.57 18.85
CA LEU A 125 1.74 -9.63 17.88
C LEU A 125 2.34 -10.36 16.67
N ALA A 126 3.03 -11.49 16.89
CA ALA A 126 3.60 -12.29 15.82
C ALA A 126 2.52 -12.85 14.88
N ARG A 127 1.39 -13.33 15.42
CA ARG A 127 0.24 -13.77 14.62
C ARG A 127 -0.39 -12.64 13.81
N LEU A 128 -0.52 -11.44 14.39
CA LEU A 128 -1.00 -10.25 13.68
C LEU A 128 -0.07 -9.88 12.52
N VAL A 129 1.25 -9.87 12.75
CA VAL A 129 2.26 -9.59 11.74
C VAL A 129 2.24 -10.61 10.60
N MET A 130 2.02 -11.90 10.89
CA MET A 130 1.90 -12.93 9.86
C MET A 130 0.64 -12.75 9.02
N THR A 131 -0.50 -12.49 9.67
CA THR A 131 -1.77 -12.26 8.97
C THR A 131 -1.68 -11.05 8.05
N ALA A 132 -1.13 -9.94 8.55
CA ALA A 132 -0.86 -8.74 7.75
C ALA A 132 0.19 -8.99 6.64
N GLY A 133 1.17 -9.84 6.89
CA GLY A 133 2.17 -10.26 5.89
C GLY A 133 1.54 -11.04 4.73
N GLY A 134 0.56 -11.89 5.01
CA GLY A 134 -0.26 -12.56 3.99
C GLY A 134 -1.04 -11.54 3.14
N GLN A 135 -1.68 -10.57 3.79
CA GLN A 135 -2.39 -9.47 3.09
C GLN A 135 -1.47 -8.66 2.18
N ALA A 136 -0.22 -8.40 2.59
CA ALA A 136 0.75 -7.68 1.78
C ALA A 136 1.09 -8.42 0.47
N HIS A 137 1.17 -9.75 0.51
CA HIS A 137 1.41 -10.59 -0.68
C HIS A 137 0.20 -10.64 -1.61
N GLN A 138 -1.01 -10.57 -1.05
CA GLN A 138 -2.26 -10.45 -1.81
C GLN A 138 -2.46 -8.99 -2.29
N ARG A 139 -1.61 -8.52 -3.21
CA ARG A 139 -1.42 -7.09 -3.53
C ARG A 139 -2.68 -6.30 -3.95
N LEU A 140 -3.80 -6.99 -4.24
CA LEU A 140 -5.11 -6.42 -4.60
C LEU A 140 -6.10 -6.34 -3.43
N VAL A 141 -5.84 -7.01 -2.31
CA VAL A 141 -6.73 -6.96 -1.13
C VAL A 141 -6.49 -5.72 -0.30
N ARG A 142 -7.48 -5.42 0.56
CA ARG A 142 -7.41 -4.36 1.55
C ARG A 142 -6.33 -4.71 2.59
N GLN A 143 -5.46 -3.75 2.90
CA GLN A 143 -4.40 -3.93 3.90
C GLN A 143 -4.95 -3.57 5.28
N GLY A 144 -5.10 -4.56 6.17
CA GLY A 144 -5.72 -4.35 7.49
C GLY A 144 -4.80 -3.60 8.47
N LEU A 145 -3.49 -3.88 8.39
CA LEU A 145 -2.45 -3.19 9.16
C LEU A 145 -1.81 -2.11 8.30
N GLY A 146 -1.92 -0.86 8.74
CA GLY A 146 -1.17 0.26 8.16
C GLY A 146 0.27 0.27 8.64
N ALA A 147 0.45 0.36 9.97
CA ALA A 147 1.78 0.42 10.59
C ALA A 147 1.74 0.16 12.10
N VAL A 148 2.92 -0.06 12.69
CA VAL A 148 3.21 0.20 14.10
C VAL A 148 3.85 1.58 14.20
N LEU A 149 3.29 2.43 15.06
CA LEU A 149 3.74 3.81 15.28
C LEU A 149 4.38 3.94 16.67
N PHE A 150 5.52 4.61 16.74
CA PHE A 150 6.13 5.00 18.01
C PHE A 150 5.98 6.50 18.21
N SER A 151 5.43 6.91 19.35
CA SER A 151 5.27 8.33 19.68
C SER A 151 5.14 8.55 21.19
N ALA A 152 5.65 9.68 21.66
CA ALA A 152 5.40 10.17 23.01
C ALA A 152 4.02 10.84 23.17
N ASP A 153 3.33 11.14 22.06
CA ASP A 153 1.99 11.70 22.06
C ASP A 153 0.92 10.61 22.30
N SER A 154 -0.25 11.03 22.80
CA SER A 154 -1.41 10.16 23.01
C SER A 154 -2.04 9.67 21.69
N ALA A 155 -2.75 8.54 21.72
CA ALA A 155 -3.55 8.05 20.58
C ALA A 155 -4.48 9.11 19.97
N ALA A 156 -5.12 9.96 20.79
CA ALA A 156 -5.99 11.03 20.29
C ALA A 156 -5.25 12.09 19.48
N ARG A 157 -4.06 12.52 19.93
CA ARG A 157 -3.21 13.46 19.19
C ARG A 157 -2.68 12.85 17.90
N LEU A 158 -2.30 11.57 17.94
CA LEU A 158 -1.92 10.83 16.74
C LEU A 158 -3.07 10.76 15.74
N ALA A 159 -4.26 10.34 16.18
CA ALA A 159 -5.44 10.29 15.33
C ALA A 159 -5.76 11.65 14.70
N GLN A 160 -5.65 12.74 15.45
CA GLN A 160 -5.83 14.09 14.93
C GLN A 160 -4.80 14.45 13.84
N HIS A 161 -3.52 14.12 14.06
CA HIS A 161 -2.47 14.31 13.05
C HIS A 161 -2.76 13.52 11.77
N LEU A 162 -3.11 12.24 11.93
CA LEU A 162 -3.47 11.36 10.82
C LEU A 162 -4.71 11.86 10.05
N GLY A 163 -5.70 12.42 10.74
CA GLY A 163 -6.87 13.03 10.12
C GLY A 163 -6.49 14.20 9.20
N MET A 164 -5.51 15.01 9.58
CA MET A 164 -5.00 16.08 8.71
C MET A 164 -4.26 15.54 7.47
N LEU A 165 -3.61 14.37 7.56
CA LEU A 165 -3.04 13.70 6.39
C LEU A 165 -4.11 13.15 5.46
N GLY A 166 -5.25 12.73 6.00
CA GLY A 166 -6.39 12.17 5.26
C GLY A 166 -7.01 13.13 4.25
N PHE A 167 -6.85 14.45 4.43
CA PHE A 167 -7.39 15.46 3.52
C PHE A 167 -6.28 16.18 2.76
N GLN A 168 -6.07 15.82 1.50
CA GLN A 168 -5.06 16.43 0.63
C GLN A 168 -5.68 17.14 -0.57
N TYR A 169 -5.16 18.31 -0.91
CA TYR A 169 -5.43 18.97 -2.18
C TYR A 169 -4.49 18.39 -3.24
N PRO A 170 -5.01 17.76 -4.30
CA PRO A 170 -4.18 17.34 -5.43
C PRO A 170 -3.43 18.55 -6.01
N PRO A 171 -2.21 18.34 -6.55
CA PRO A 171 -1.52 19.35 -7.34
C PRO A 171 -2.44 19.91 -8.42
N GLU A 172 -2.51 21.24 -8.54
CA GLU A 172 -3.40 21.99 -9.46
C GLU A 172 -4.91 21.85 -9.17
N GLY A 173 -5.29 20.99 -8.21
CA GLY A 173 -6.64 20.77 -7.76
C GLY A 173 -7.14 21.87 -6.81
N ARG A 174 -8.42 22.25 -6.97
CA ARG A 174 -9.11 23.19 -6.09
C ARG A 174 -9.85 22.53 -4.92
N ASN A 175 -10.14 21.24 -5.04
CA ASN A 175 -10.92 20.49 -4.06
C ASN A 175 -10.02 19.49 -3.32
N ALA A 176 -10.19 19.39 -2.00
CA ALA A 176 -9.56 18.36 -1.21
C ALA A 176 -10.12 16.97 -1.61
N LYS A 177 -9.26 15.96 -1.53
CA LYS A 177 -9.59 14.55 -1.72
C LYS A 177 -9.18 13.75 -0.49
N VAL A 178 -9.93 12.69 -0.23
CA VAL A 178 -9.56 11.68 0.76
C VAL A 178 -8.29 10.98 0.27
N PHE A 179 -7.29 10.93 1.12
CA PHE A 179 -5.97 10.38 0.84
C PHE A 179 -5.68 9.24 1.82
N ARG A 180 -5.36 8.06 1.28
CA ARG A 180 -5.19 6.84 2.06
C ARG A 180 -3.78 6.72 2.64
N TYR A 181 -3.38 7.66 3.49
CA TYR A 181 -2.05 7.67 4.12
C TYR A 181 -1.77 6.40 4.94
N GLN A 182 -2.82 5.74 5.43
CA GLN A 182 -2.74 4.52 6.23
C GLN A 182 -2.46 3.27 5.39
N ASP A 183 -2.67 3.33 4.07
CA ASP A 183 -2.32 2.23 3.18
C ASP A 183 -0.79 2.16 3.04
N PRO A 184 -0.13 1.07 3.49
CA PRO A 184 1.33 0.99 3.49
C PRO A 184 1.93 1.08 2.09
N ARG A 185 1.14 0.73 1.05
CA ARG A 185 1.58 0.84 -0.35
C ARG A 185 1.81 2.30 -0.72
N VAL A 186 0.92 3.19 -0.28
CA VAL A 186 0.97 4.63 -0.56
C VAL A 186 2.25 5.23 0.01
N LEU A 187 2.48 5.03 1.32
CA LEU A 187 3.68 5.53 1.99
C LEU A 187 4.95 5.02 1.31
N GLN A 188 5.07 3.71 1.09
CA GLN A 188 6.28 3.12 0.51
C GLN A 188 6.54 3.56 -0.94
N ARG A 189 5.51 3.93 -1.70
CA ARG A 189 5.69 4.48 -3.05
C ARG A 189 6.21 5.92 -3.02
N VAL A 190 5.70 6.75 -2.11
CA VAL A 190 5.99 8.19 -2.12
C VAL A 190 7.16 8.57 -1.21
N TRP A 191 7.38 7.85 -0.11
CA TRP A 191 8.39 8.18 0.90
C TRP A 191 9.80 8.47 0.36
N PRO A 192 10.35 7.67 -0.58
CA PRO A 192 11.68 7.94 -1.15
C PRO A 192 11.75 9.20 -2.01
N GLU A 193 10.60 9.70 -2.48
CA GLU A 193 10.49 10.88 -3.34
C GLU A 193 10.19 12.15 -2.52
N LEU A 194 9.85 12.01 -1.23
CA LEU A 194 9.58 13.13 -0.33
C LEU A 194 10.88 13.82 0.10
N THR A 195 10.87 15.14 0.14
CA THR A 195 11.92 15.95 0.79
C THR A 195 11.91 15.72 2.30
N ALA A 196 13.00 16.06 3.00
CA ALA A 196 13.05 15.89 4.46
C ALA A 196 11.96 16.70 5.18
N ALA A 197 11.64 17.90 4.66
CA ALA A 197 10.53 18.72 5.19
C ALA A 197 9.17 18.03 5.03
N GLN A 198 8.92 17.41 3.87
CA GLN A 198 7.69 16.65 3.62
C GLN A 198 7.62 15.38 4.48
N GLN A 199 8.74 14.67 4.64
CA GLN A 199 8.85 13.51 5.53
C GLN A 199 8.55 13.90 6.99
N ALA A 200 9.06 15.05 7.44
CA ALA A 200 8.78 15.58 8.78
C ALA A 200 7.30 15.93 8.97
N MET A 201 6.69 16.56 7.97
CA MET A 201 5.25 16.85 7.99
C MET A 201 4.40 15.59 7.95
N TRP A 202 4.80 14.58 7.17
CA TRP A 202 4.12 13.30 7.12
C TRP A 202 4.14 12.62 8.50
N LEU A 203 5.32 12.49 9.12
CA LEU A 203 5.45 11.81 10.40
C LEU A 203 4.81 12.60 11.55
N GLY A 204 4.91 13.93 11.55
CA GLY A 204 4.40 14.78 12.62
C GLY A 204 4.95 14.35 13.99
N PRO A 205 4.11 13.94 14.95
CA PRO A 205 4.54 13.49 16.27
C PRO A 205 5.08 12.05 16.31
N VAL A 206 5.11 11.33 15.19
CA VAL A 206 5.60 9.96 15.11
C VAL A 206 7.13 9.94 15.02
N GLU A 207 7.77 9.26 15.97
CA GLU A 207 9.23 9.08 16.03
C GLU A 207 9.70 7.88 15.20
N GLY A 208 8.82 6.89 14.97
CA GLY A 208 9.08 5.77 14.07
C GLY A 208 7.80 5.20 13.49
N TRP A 209 7.76 5.06 12.16
CA TRP A 209 6.63 4.50 11.42
C TRP A 209 7.04 3.20 10.74
N TRP A 210 6.50 2.08 11.22
CA TRP A 210 6.90 0.73 10.81
C TRP A 210 5.76 0.03 10.08
N SER A 211 5.86 -0.09 8.76
CA SER A 211 4.87 -0.79 7.94
C SER A 211 5.45 -2.10 7.39
N LEU A 212 4.60 -3.07 7.04
CA LEU A 212 5.09 -4.25 6.34
C LEU A 212 5.41 -3.90 4.89
N THR A 213 6.58 -4.31 4.41
CA THR A 213 7.04 -4.11 3.03
C THR A 213 6.01 -4.67 2.07
N GLN A 214 5.60 -3.81 1.13
CA GLN A 214 4.60 -4.13 0.14
C GLN A 214 5.30 -4.55 -1.17
N PRO A 215 5.06 -5.78 -1.67
CA PRO A 215 5.61 -6.23 -2.93
C PRO A 215 5.31 -5.27 -4.08
N TRP A 216 6.32 -5.00 -4.91
CA TRP A 216 6.19 -4.15 -6.09
C TRP A 216 7.16 -4.61 -7.18
N GLY A 217 6.63 -5.33 -8.15
CA GLY A 217 7.40 -5.97 -9.20
C GLY A 217 6.55 -7.02 -9.90
N PRO A 218 7.15 -7.83 -10.78
CA PRO A 218 6.47 -8.95 -11.42
C PRO A 218 5.68 -9.82 -10.43
N TRP A 219 4.57 -10.38 -10.89
CA TRP A 219 3.68 -11.21 -10.08
C TRP A 219 3.45 -12.52 -10.82
N ALA A 220 3.81 -13.63 -10.18
CA ALA A 220 3.57 -14.96 -10.73
C ALA A 220 2.11 -15.37 -10.49
N LEU A 221 1.53 -16.14 -11.41
CA LEU A 221 0.15 -16.61 -11.28
C LEU A 221 -0.01 -17.53 -10.05
N GLU A 222 1.01 -18.31 -9.75
CA GLU A 222 1.06 -19.22 -8.60
C GLU A 222 1.00 -18.46 -7.26
N GLU A 223 1.61 -17.27 -7.20
CA GLU A 223 1.58 -16.38 -6.02
C GLU A 223 0.21 -15.72 -5.83
N MET A 224 -0.59 -15.59 -6.90
CA MET A 224 -1.95 -15.04 -6.83
C MET A 224 -2.95 -16.07 -6.29
N VAL A 225 -2.76 -17.34 -6.65
CA VAL A 225 -3.69 -18.44 -6.34
C VAL A 225 -3.34 -19.14 -5.02
N SER A 226 -2.09 -19.05 -4.55
CA SER A 226 -1.73 -19.70 -3.29
C SER A 226 -2.32 -18.96 -2.08
N THR A 227 -3.27 -19.60 -1.42
CA THR A 227 -4.08 -19.00 -0.36
C THR A 227 -3.69 -19.39 1.07
N GLN A 228 -2.74 -20.32 1.32
CA GLN A 228 -2.38 -20.67 2.71
C GLN A 228 -1.01 -21.36 2.89
N ASP A 229 -0.51 -22.16 1.94
CA ASP A 229 0.68 -23.02 2.15
C ASP A 229 1.91 -22.69 1.27
N ALA A 230 1.86 -21.67 0.39
CA ALA A 230 3.08 -21.20 -0.27
C ALA A 230 4.03 -20.68 0.82
N VAL A 231 5.31 -21.06 0.70
CA VAL A 231 6.43 -20.62 1.55
C VAL A 231 6.19 -19.16 1.92
N VAL A 232 5.71 -18.91 3.15
CA VAL A 232 5.30 -17.57 3.57
C VAL A 232 6.55 -16.73 3.56
N SER A 233 6.68 -15.90 2.53
CA SER A 233 7.80 -14.98 2.43
C SER A 233 7.76 -14.10 3.68
N VAL A 234 8.87 -14.15 4.42
CA VAL A 234 8.98 -13.56 5.74
C VAL A 234 8.57 -12.09 5.67
N PRO A 235 7.61 -11.63 6.49
CA PRO A 235 7.23 -10.22 6.51
C PRO A 235 8.48 -9.39 6.82
N LEU A 236 8.79 -8.40 5.99
CA LEU A 236 9.90 -7.48 6.21
C LEU A 236 9.35 -6.12 6.63
N TRP A 237 9.97 -5.51 7.63
CA TRP A 237 9.63 -4.14 8.00
C TRP A 237 10.16 -3.14 6.98
N PHE A 238 9.34 -2.16 6.66
CA PHE A 238 9.71 -0.90 6.06
C PHE A 238 9.60 0.19 7.13
N GLU A 239 10.72 0.88 7.36
CA GLU A 239 10.85 1.92 8.36
C GLU A 239 10.86 3.29 7.68
N ALA A 240 9.90 4.14 8.07
CA ALA A 240 9.90 5.56 7.77
C ALA A 240 10.32 6.33 9.03
N GLU A 241 11.55 6.84 9.01
CA GLU A 241 12.12 7.69 10.04
C GLU A 241 12.80 8.91 9.40
N LEU A 242 12.84 10.02 10.12
CA LEU A 242 13.57 11.19 9.69
C LEU A 242 15.06 10.91 9.56
N SER A 243 15.61 11.24 8.39
CA SER A 243 17.06 11.29 8.23
C SER A 243 17.63 12.33 9.18
N ARG A 244 18.71 11.95 9.90
CA ARG A 244 19.40 12.83 10.86
C ARG A 244 20.28 13.87 10.18
N GLU A 245 20.37 13.85 8.85
CA GLU A 245 21.13 14.83 8.09
C GLU A 245 20.33 16.14 7.93
N PRO A 246 20.93 17.30 8.22
CA PRO A 246 20.24 18.57 8.12
C PRO A 246 20.01 18.91 6.64
N ASP A 247 18.73 18.96 6.25
CA ASP A 247 18.34 19.40 4.91
C ASP A 247 18.54 20.92 4.76
N ARG A 248 19.10 21.32 3.63
CA ARG A 248 19.31 22.72 3.23
C ARG A 248 18.28 23.10 2.17
N GLY A 249 17.01 23.02 2.55
CA GLY A 249 15.91 23.36 1.66
C GLY A 249 14.65 23.60 2.47
N THR A 250 14.44 24.83 2.90
CA THR A 250 13.20 25.24 3.56
C THR A 250 12.52 26.22 2.62
N GLU A 251 11.34 25.86 2.12
CA GLU A 251 10.22 26.80 1.93
C GLU A 251 8.97 26.07 1.40
N GLY A 252 7.84 26.23 2.10
CA GLY A 252 6.50 26.18 1.48
C GLY A 252 5.65 24.91 1.62
N ALA A 253 6.13 23.80 2.20
CA ALA A 253 5.26 22.63 2.38
C ALA A 253 4.13 22.92 3.38
N VAL A 254 2.91 22.53 3.05
CA VAL A 254 1.73 22.63 3.92
C VAL A 254 1.13 21.24 4.03
N LEU A 255 0.73 20.82 5.23
CA LEU A 255 0.33 19.43 5.49
C LEU A 255 -0.79 18.92 4.57
N ASN A 256 -1.74 19.78 4.17
CA ASN A 256 -2.83 19.44 3.26
C ASN A 256 -2.50 19.65 1.76
N ARG A 257 -1.27 20.08 1.45
CA ARG A 257 -0.70 20.24 0.10
C ARG A 257 0.70 19.65 0.11
N LEU A 258 0.81 18.44 0.67
CA LEU A 258 2.10 17.89 1.03
C LEU A 258 2.95 17.54 -0.19
N MET A 259 2.32 17.13 -1.29
CA MET A 259 2.99 16.51 -2.43
C MET A 259 2.93 17.38 -3.69
N ASP A 260 3.98 17.32 -4.51
CA ASP A 260 3.97 17.82 -5.88
C ASP A 260 3.26 16.85 -6.86
N ALA A 261 3.16 17.22 -8.14
CA ALA A 261 2.52 16.40 -9.18
C ALA A 261 3.18 15.03 -9.39
N LYS A 262 4.50 14.91 -9.22
CA LYS A 262 5.22 13.64 -9.37
C LYS A 262 4.97 12.73 -8.17
N GLN A 263 5.09 13.28 -6.96
CA GLN A 263 4.86 12.58 -5.70
C GLN A 263 3.40 12.14 -5.56
N TRP A 264 2.44 13.00 -5.93
CA TRP A 264 1.02 12.68 -5.95
C TRP A 264 0.73 11.47 -6.85
N ARG A 265 1.30 11.45 -8.07
CA ARG A 265 1.16 10.32 -8.98
C ARG A 265 1.79 9.04 -8.43
N ALA A 266 2.98 9.14 -7.83
CA ALA A 266 3.63 8.01 -7.19
C ALA A 266 2.76 7.40 -6.07
N ALA A 267 2.19 8.24 -5.21
CA ALA A 267 1.32 7.83 -4.11
C ALA A 267 0.07 7.04 -4.58
N HIS A 268 -0.45 7.36 -5.77
CA HIS A 268 -1.66 6.74 -6.33
C HIS A 268 -1.37 5.64 -7.37
N SER A 269 -0.10 5.31 -7.60
CA SER A 269 0.31 4.35 -8.64
C SER A 269 0.04 2.88 -8.29
N ALA A 270 0.01 2.55 -7.00
CA ALA A 270 0.00 1.17 -6.53
C ALA A 270 -1.21 0.34 -7.02
N PRO A 271 -2.47 0.84 -6.95
CA PRO A 271 -3.62 0.05 -7.39
C PRO A 271 -3.56 -0.33 -8.87
N VAL A 272 -3.18 0.63 -9.73
CA VAL A 272 -3.08 0.41 -11.18
C VAL A 272 -1.93 -0.55 -11.49
N GLY A 273 -0.73 -0.32 -10.96
CA GLY A 273 0.42 -1.19 -11.24
C GLY A 273 0.20 -2.64 -10.79
N ASN A 274 -0.41 -2.86 -9.62
CA ASN A 274 -0.74 -4.21 -9.15
C ASN A 274 -1.77 -4.91 -10.06
N ARG A 275 -2.79 -4.17 -10.56
CA ARG A 275 -3.76 -4.73 -11.52
C ARG A 275 -3.12 -5.04 -12.87
N VAL A 276 -2.18 -4.23 -13.33
CA VAL A 276 -1.44 -4.51 -14.57
C VAL A 276 -0.59 -5.78 -14.43
N TRP A 277 0.14 -5.96 -13.33
CA TRP A 277 0.88 -7.21 -13.12
C TRP A 277 -0.03 -8.43 -12.98
N ALA A 278 -1.15 -8.30 -12.25
CA ALA A 278 -2.15 -9.35 -12.18
C ALA A 278 -2.66 -9.72 -13.58
N ARG A 279 -3.00 -8.73 -14.41
CA ARG A 279 -3.42 -8.93 -15.80
C ARG A 279 -2.35 -9.66 -16.62
N PHE A 280 -1.07 -9.30 -16.48
CA PHE A 280 0.01 -10.04 -17.15
C PHE A 280 0.07 -11.50 -16.72
N ALA A 281 0.02 -11.77 -15.42
CA ALA A 281 0.05 -13.12 -14.88
C ALA A 281 -1.15 -13.96 -15.35
N GLU A 282 -2.36 -13.39 -15.30
CA GLU A 282 -3.61 -14.02 -15.75
C GLU A 282 -3.60 -14.34 -17.26
N ASN A 283 -2.83 -13.58 -18.05
CA ASN A 283 -2.67 -13.80 -19.49
C ASN A 283 -1.41 -14.64 -19.84
N GLY A 284 -0.82 -15.32 -18.84
CA GLY A 284 0.28 -16.26 -19.05
C GLY A 284 1.65 -15.62 -19.33
N VAL A 285 1.80 -14.32 -19.10
CA VAL A 285 3.10 -13.64 -19.27
C VAL A 285 3.99 -13.94 -18.08
N THR A 286 5.15 -14.55 -18.33
CA THR A 286 6.06 -15.00 -17.26
C THR A 286 6.66 -13.80 -16.50
N PRO A 287 7.01 -13.93 -15.20
CA PRO A 287 7.58 -12.82 -14.43
C PRO A 287 8.83 -12.17 -15.06
N SER A 288 9.62 -12.91 -15.83
CA SER A 288 10.79 -12.39 -16.57
C SER A 288 10.44 -11.50 -17.76
N GLU A 289 9.24 -11.64 -18.32
CA GLU A 289 8.74 -10.87 -19.47
C GLU A 289 7.87 -9.69 -19.05
N GLN A 290 7.41 -9.70 -17.79
CA GLN A 290 6.66 -8.61 -17.19
C GLN A 290 7.56 -7.37 -16.95
N PRO A 291 6.99 -6.15 -16.97
CA PRO A 291 7.75 -4.96 -16.62
C PRO A 291 8.28 -5.08 -15.19
N ASN A 292 9.57 -4.79 -14.99
CA ASN A 292 10.12 -4.68 -13.64
C ASN A 292 9.57 -3.42 -12.92
N ALA A 293 9.86 -3.31 -11.62
CA ALA A 293 9.40 -2.21 -10.77
C ALA A 293 9.67 -0.79 -11.33
N ASN A 294 10.83 -0.60 -11.97
CA ASN A 294 11.25 0.69 -12.50
C ASN A 294 10.54 1.01 -13.82
N LEU A 295 10.46 0.03 -14.73
CA LEU A 295 9.74 0.19 -15.99
C LEU A 295 8.25 0.44 -15.75
N MET A 296 7.64 -0.28 -14.80
CA MET A 296 6.25 -0.03 -14.40
C MET A 296 6.06 1.41 -13.93
N ARG A 297 6.95 1.93 -13.08
CA ARG A 297 6.88 3.33 -12.60
C ARG A 297 7.00 4.33 -13.76
N GLN A 298 7.90 4.07 -14.71
CA GLN A 298 8.07 4.92 -15.89
C GLN A 298 6.81 4.93 -16.76
N LEU A 299 6.27 3.76 -17.11
CA LEU A 299 5.06 3.66 -17.94
C LEU A 299 3.84 4.29 -17.27
N LEU A 300 3.64 4.09 -15.96
CA LEU A 300 2.57 4.76 -15.21
C LEU A 300 2.78 6.29 -15.22
N SER A 301 4.02 6.77 -15.09
CA SER A 301 4.34 8.20 -15.16
C SER A 301 4.05 8.80 -16.54
N ILE A 302 4.33 8.08 -17.63
CA ILE A 302 4.05 8.51 -19.01
C ILE A 302 2.54 8.56 -19.23
N GLY A 303 1.82 7.47 -18.95
CA GLY A 303 0.37 7.43 -19.16
C GLY A 303 -0.39 8.48 -18.35
N THR A 304 0.00 8.70 -17.09
CA THR A 304 -0.59 9.78 -16.26
C THR A 304 -0.26 11.18 -16.77
N ALA A 305 0.89 11.40 -17.40
CA ALA A 305 1.22 12.67 -18.05
C ALA A 305 0.30 12.96 -19.27
N HIS A 306 -0.26 11.91 -19.88
CA HIS A 306 -1.31 12.02 -20.89
C HIS A 306 -2.73 12.01 -20.30
N HIS A 307 -2.87 12.26 -19.00
CA HIS A 307 -4.15 12.27 -18.27
C HIS A 307 -4.92 10.94 -18.31
N LEU A 308 -4.24 9.81 -18.55
CA LEU A 308 -4.84 8.49 -18.45
C LEU A 308 -4.94 8.07 -16.97
N ASP A 309 -6.09 7.50 -16.60
CA ASP A 309 -6.35 6.97 -15.28
C ASP A 309 -7.10 5.62 -15.34
N GLY A 310 -7.31 5.03 -14.16
CA GLY A 310 -8.08 3.80 -14.00
C GLY A 310 -7.68 2.72 -15.01
N GLY A 311 -8.69 2.17 -15.69
CA GLY A 311 -8.45 1.12 -16.66
C GLY A 311 -7.80 1.60 -17.97
N ASN A 312 -7.94 2.87 -18.37
CA ASN A 312 -7.25 3.37 -19.57
C ASN A 312 -5.74 3.44 -19.34
N LEU A 313 -5.32 3.76 -18.12
CA LEU A 313 -3.91 3.67 -17.73
C LEU A 313 -3.43 2.21 -17.69
N GLU A 314 -4.26 1.27 -17.24
CA GLU A 314 -3.93 -0.17 -17.29
C GLU A 314 -3.74 -0.67 -18.72
N ASP A 315 -4.66 -0.29 -19.61
CA ASP A 315 -4.61 -0.61 -21.04
C ASP A 315 -3.38 0.00 -21.72
N PHE A 316 -3.01 1.25 -21.38
CA PHE A 316 -1.79 1.89 -21.89
C PHE A 316 -0.53 1.09 -21.54
N VAL A 317 -0.38 0.68 -20.27
CA VAL A 317 0.78 -0.11 -19.85
C VAL A 317 0.76 -1.49 -20.49
N TRP A 318 -0.41 -2.12 -20.58
CA TRP A 318 -0.59 -3.40 -21.27
C TRP A 318 -0.13 -3.31 -22.73
N CYS A 319 -0.63 -2.35 -23.49
CA CYS A 319 -0.27 -2.13 -24.89
C CYS A 319 1.22 -1.82 -25.07
N SER A 320 1.78 -0.98 -24.18
CA SER A 320 3.21 -0.62 -24.17
C SER A 320 4.13 -1.84 -24.10
N ILE A 321 3.69 -2.91 -23.46
CA ILE A 321 4.44 -4.16 -23.33
C ILE A 321 4.07 -5.13 -24.45
N ARG A 322 2.78 -5.37 -24.75
CA ARG A 322 2.35 -6.41 -25.69
C ARG A 322 2.68 -6.13 -27.15
N TYR A 323 2.78 -4.86 -27.54
CA TYR A 323 2.99 -4.44 -28.93
C TYR A 323 4.39 -3.87 -29.17
N ARG A 324 5.30 -4.02 -28.21
CA ARG A 324 6.69 -3.55 -28.34
C ARG A 324 7.38 -4.30 -29.48
N GLU A 325 8.02 -3.55 -30.37
CA GLU A 325 8.86 -4.12 -31.44
C GLU A 325 10.20 -4.64 -30.88
N ALA A 326 10.71 -3.97 -29.85
CA ALA A 326 11.92 -4.34 -29.12
C ALA A 326 11.71 -4.15 -27.61
N PRO A 327 12.43 -4.92 -26.75
CA PRO A 327 12.47 -4.65 -25.32
C PRO A 327 13.02 -3.24 -25.03
N PRO A 328 12.64 -2.60 -23.90
CA PRO A 328 11.81 -3.16 -22.83
C PRO A 328 10.30 -2.88 -22.97
N SER A 329 9.91 -1.87 -23.76
CA SER A 329 8.53 -1.47 -24.05
C SER A 329 8.49 -0.67 -25.35
N ILE A 330 7.30 -0.32 -25.83
CA ILE A 330 7.15 0.73 -26.85
C ILE A 330 7.88 2.00 -26.40
N ASP A 331 8.64 2.58 -27.33
CA ASP A 331 9.21 3.92 -27.19
C ASP A 331 8.24 4.94 -27.81
N TRP A 332 7.42 5.53 -26.93
CA TRP A 332 6.37 6.48 -27.30
C TRP A 332 6.90 7.81 -27.86
N ASP A 333 8.20 8.08 -27.74
CA ASP A 333 8.83 9.29 -28.30
C ASP A 333 9.20 9.11 -29.79
N THR A 334 9.19 7.87 -30.30
CA THR A 334 9.48 7.63 -31.72
C THR A 334 8.35 8.16 -32.63
N PRO A 335 8.65 8.68 -33.83
CA PRO A 335 7.65 9.34 -34.67
C PRO A 335 6.45 8.46 -35.06
N HIS A 336 6.64 7.14 -35.18
CA HIS A 336 5.55 6.21 -35.47
C HIS A 336 4.63 6.06 -34.25
N TRP A 337 5.18 5.67 -33.10
CA TRP A 337 4.42 5.42 -31.88
C TRP A 337 3.80 6.68 -31.29
N SER A 338 4.50 7.82 -31.36
CA SER A 338 3.95 9.12 -30.96
C SER A 338 2.70 9.48 -31.78
N ARG A 339 2.69 9.18 -33.09
CA ARG A 339 1.51 9.41 -33.93
C ARG A 339 0.34 8.52 -33.53
N VAL A 340 0.59 7.22 -33.33
CA VAL A 340 -0.45 6.25 -32.92
C VAL A 340 -1.02 6.63 -31.54
N LEU A 341 -0.16 7.04 -30.60
CA LEU A 341 -0.59 7.50 -29.27
C LEU A 341 -1.48 8.73 -29.39
N ASN A 342 -1.08 9.74 -30.15
CA ASN A 342 -1.88 10.96 -30.32
C ASN A 342 -3.25 10.66 -30.94
N GLN A 343 -3.30 9.81 -31.97
CA GLN A 343 -4.57 9.38 -32.57
C GLN A 343 -5.46 8.61 -31.59
N THR A 344 -4.85 7.75 -30.76
CA THR A 344 -5.55 7.02 -29.69
C THR A 344 -6.14 7.96 -28.66
N LEU A 345 -5.38 8.97 -28.22
CA LEU A 345 -5.81 9.98 -27.25
C LEU A 345 -6.92 10.88 -27.82
N GLU A 346 -6.84 11.23 -29.11
CA GLU A 346 -7.90 11.96 -29.83
C GLU A 346 -9.19 11.13 -29.88
N ALA A 347 -9.10 9.83 -30.17
CA ALA A 347 -10.26 8.93 -30.17
C ALA A 347 -10.90 8.80 -28.79
N LEU A 348 -10.11 8.66 -27.72
CA LEU A 348 -10.61 8.64 -26.34
C LEU A 348 -11.25 9.97 -25.91
N SER A 349 -10.75 11.08 -26.44
CA SER A 349 -11.34 12.40 -26.17
C SER A 349 -12.68 12.58 -26.90
N ALA A 350 -12.84 11.94 -28.06
CA ALA A 350 -14.08 11.96 -28.84
C ALA A 350 -15.15 11.00 -28.29
N ASP A 351 -14.75 9.87 -27.71
CA ASP A 351 -15.63 8.88 -27.11
C ASP A 351 -15.17 8.52 -25.68
N PRO A 352 -15.79 9.13 -24.63
CA PRO A 352 -15.44 8.86 -23.24
C PRO A 352 -15.69 7.42 -22.77
N GLU A 353 -16.54 6.66 -23.47
CA GLU A 353 -16.82 5.25 -23.14
C GLU A 353 -15.80 4.29 -23.78
N ALA A 354 -15.00 4.79 -24.73
CA ALA A 354 -13.97 4.00 -25.37
C ALA A 354 -12.84 3.63 -24.40
N ARG A 355 -12.27 2.44 -24.63
CA ARG A 355 -11.11 1.93 -23.90
C ARG A 355 -9.84 2.17 -24.68
N PHE A 356 -8.76 2.51 -23.98
CA PHE A 356 -7.45 2.80 -24.61
C PHE A 356 -7.02 1.63 -25.51
N VAL A 357 -7.15 0.38 -25.06
CA VAL A 357 -6.76 -0.80 -25.86
C VAL A 357 -7.53 -0.88 -27.19
N SER A 358 -8.84 -0.63 -27.18
CA SER A 358 -9.68 -0.70 -28.38
C SER A 358 -9.38 0.45 -29.34
N ALA A 359 -9.22 1.68 -28.81
CA ALA A 359 -8.84 2.84 -29.61
C ALA A 359 -7.44 2.67 -30.22
N PHE A 360 -6.51 2.09 -29.45
CA PHE A 360 -5.15 1.80 -29.90
C PHE A 360 -5.11 0.76 -31.01
N ASP A 361 -5.82 -0.36 -30.85
CA ASP A 361 -5.92 -1.41 -31.87
C ASP A 361 -6.52 -0.87 -33.19
N ALA A 362 -7.54 -0.02 -33.11
CA ALA A 362 -8.13 0.63 -34.29
C ALA A 362 -7.16 1.57 -35.00
N CYS A 363 -6.31 2.29 -34.25
CA CYS A 363 -5.28 3.16 -34.83
C CYS A 363 -4.13 2.37 -35.46
N LEU A 364 -3.82 1.19 -34.93
CA LEU A 364 -2.81 0.29 -35.49
C LEU A 364 -3.27 -0.38 -36.78
N ASN A 365 -4.55 -0.77 -36.86
CA ASN A 365 -5.13 -1.45 -38.02
C ASN A 365 -6.32 -0.65 -38.59
N PRO A 366 -6.08 0.49 -39.27
CA PRO A 366 -7.14 1.30 -39.86
C PRO A 366 -7.73 0.57 -41.08
N GLY A 367 -8.66 -0.34 -40.84
CA GLY A 367 -9.34 -1.11 -41.90
C GLY A 367 -9.96 -2.45 -41.49
N ASP A 368 -9.70 -2.95 -40.28
CA ASP A 368 -10.26 -4.23 -39.82
C ASP A 368 -11.45 -4.00 -38.87
N GLU A 369 -12.63 -3.73 -39.44
CA GLU A 369 -13.89 -3.83 -38.71
C GLU A 369 -14.23 -5.31 -38.43
N THR A 370 -13.48 -5.99 -37.57
CA THR A 370 -13.96 -7.26 -36.97
C THR A 370 -13.48 -7.47 -35.54
N HIS A 371 -14.46 -7.72 -34.67
CA HIS A 371 -14.27 -8.31 -33.35
C HIS A 371 -13.54 -9.66 -33.49
N GLY A 372 -12.25 -9.69 -33.19
CA GLY A 372 -11.46 -10.91 -33.25
C GLY A 372 -10.30 -10.83 -32.28
N LEU A 373 -10.35 -11.63 -31.22
CA LEU A 373 -9.24 -11.94 -30.32
C LEU A 373 -8.01 -12.35 -31.15
N HIS A 374 -7.07 -11.43 -31.34
CA HIS A 374 -5.72 -11.79 -31.76
C HIS A 374 -4.98 -12.35 -30.55
N GLN A 375 -4.96 -13.68 -30.47
CA GLN A 375 -4.02 -14.45 -29.65
C GLN A 375 -2.84 -14.96 -30.51
N PRO A 376 -1.69 -15.27 -29.89
CA PRO A 376 -0.47 -14.47 -30.02
C PRO A 376 0.74 -15.34 -30.43
N VAL A 377 1.95 -14.79 -30.32
CA VAL A 377 3.18 -15.58 -30.07
C VAL A 377 3.45 -15.59 -28.58
#